data_AF-A0A6J6CIV6-F1
#
_entry.id   AF-A0A6J6CIV6-F1
#
_cell.length_a   1.000
_cell.length_b   1.000
_cell.length_c   1.000
_cell.angle_alpha   90.00
_cell.angle_beta   90.00
_cell.angle_gamma   90.00
#
_symmetry.space_group_name_H-M   'P 1'
#
loop_
_entity.id
_entity.type
_entity.pdbx_description
1 polymer ?
#
loop_
_entity_poly.entity_id
_entity_poly.type
_entity_poly.pdbx_seq_one_letter_code
_entity_poly.pdbx_strand_id
1 'polypeptide(L)'
;MSFQDELLAPLLNDEAALIAMLAKNFDQRDQEVIKTVVEIDDLPTIARLENVGFQIGRAFSKGKKRYLRLSCDRYDYVRLMAEAKMAEHLDLNEWSFGFDSAKRRAGLCNYTDKEISVSRHMVDIHNMDETLQVVLHEIAHALAGKNAGHTKKWLKVAKSIGYRNEEFTGNEIAVETATWIGACPNGHRHYRYRRPTRMLSCSICAPGFSARNLIRWRHRDEVLPNF
;
A
#
# COMPACT_ATOMS: atom_id res chain seq x y z
N MET A 1 16.01 32.30 1.15
CA MET A 1 14.84 32.75 0.35
C MET A 1 13.64 31.97 0.85
N SER A 2 12.44 32.54 0.87
CA SER A 2 11.26 31.77 1.31
C SER A 2 10.84 30.83 0.18
N PHE A 3 10.82 29.53 0.45
CA PHE A 3 10.09 28.57 -0.37
C PHE A 3 8.64 29.07 -0.57
N GLN A 4 8.16 29.12 -1.82
CA GLN A 4 6.94 29.84 -2.21
C GLN A 4 5.75 28.93 -2.55
N ASP A 5 5.82 27.65 -2.19
CA ASP A 5 4.72 26.73 -2.40
C ASP A 5 3.61 26.98 -1.37
N GLU A 6 2.45 27.45 -1.80
CA GLU A 6 1.36 27.85 -0.90
C GLU A 6 0.80 26.68 -0.07
N LEU A 7 0.87 25.45 -0.60
CA LEU A 7 0.41 24.25 0.10
C LEU A 7 1.44 23.78 1.14
N LEU A 8 2.72 23.75 0.74
CA LEU A 8 3.76 23.09 1.53
C LEU A 8 4.51 24.06 2.46
N ALA A 9 4.69 25.32 2.08
CA ALA A 9 5.46 26.30 2.86
C ALA A 9 4.95 26.50 4.31
N PRO A 10 3.63 26.52 4.59
CA PRO A 10 3.15 26.63 5.97
C PRO A 10 3.52 25.45 6.86
N LEU A 11 3.82 24.29 6.26
CA LEU A 11 4.01 23.01 6.95
C LEU A 11 5.49 22.60 7.06
N LEU A 12 6.41 23.27 6.35
CA LEU A 12 7.82 22.85 6.28
C LEU A 12 8.53 22.76 7.64
N ASN A 13 8.09 23.52 8.64
CA ASN A 13 8.71 23.51 9.97
C ASN A 13 8.03 22.55 10.95
N ASP A 14 6.98 21.85 10.52
CA ASP A 14 6.23 20.86 11.31
C ASP A 14 6.09 19.57 10.49
N GLU A 15 7.05 18.67 10.66
CA GLU A 15 7.10 17.40 9.94
C GLU A 15 5.84 16.56 10.19
N ALA A 16 5.30 16.56 11.42
CA ALA A 16 4.10 15.81 11.75
C ALA A 16 2.88 16.36 11.01
N ALA A 17 2.72 17.69 10.95
CA ALA A 17 1.66 18.33 10.18
C ALA A 17 1.80 18.07 8.67
N LEU A 18 3.03 18.08 8.15
CA LEU A 18 3.32 17.76 6.75
C LEU A 18 2.97 16.30 6.41
N ILE A 19 3.38 15.35 7.24
CA ILE A 19 3.04 13.92 7.11
C ILE A 19 1.52 13.73 7.15
N ALA A 20 0.83 14.39 8.09
CA ALA A 20 -0.63 14.29 8.22
C ALA A 20 -1.37 14.86 7.01
N MET A 21 -0.89 15.99 6.46
CA MET A 21 -1.43 16.58 5.24
C MET A 21 -1.26 15.64 4.04
N LEU A 22 -0.06 15.08 3.85
CA LEU A 22 0.22 14.16 2.75
C LEU A 22 -0.62 12.89 2.84
N ALA A 23 -0.72 12.29 4.03
CA ALA A 23 -1.57 11.13 4.27
C ALA A 23 -3.02 11.41 3.86
N LYS A 24 -3.57 12.53 4.35
CA LYS A 24 -4.93 12.96 4.02
C LYS A 24 -5.12 13.18 2.52
N ASN A 25 -4.21 13.90 1.86
CA ASN A 25 -4.26 14.13 0.42
C ASN A 25 -4.32 12.81 -0.35
N PHE A 26 -3.45 11.85 -0.04
CA PHE A 26 -3.38 10.60 -0.77
C PHE A 26 -4.54 9.67 -0.47
N ASP A 27 -5.09 9.69 0.74
CA ASP A 27 -6.28 8.91 1.09
C ASP A 27 -7.55 9.48 0.45
N GLN A 28 -7.66 10.80 0.35
CA GLN A 28 -8.77 11.47 -0.33
C GLN A 28 -8.61 11.53 -1.85
N ARG A 29 -7.42 11.17 -2.36
CA ARG A 29 -7.06 11.26 -3.79
C ARG A 29 -7.21 12.68 -4.34
N ASP A 30 -6.97 13.70 -3.51
CA ASP A 30 -7.05 15.12 -3.90
C ASP A 30 -6.03 15.43 -5.01
N GLN A 31 -4.79 14.93 -4.84
CA GLN A 31 -3.75 14.96 -5.85
C GLN A 31 -3.03 13.61 -5.90
N GLU A 32 -3.01 12.97 -7.08
CA GLU A 32 -2.25 11.73 -7.29
C GLU A 32 -0.74 11.96 -7.21
N VAL A 33 -0.26 13.15 -7.58
CA VAL A 33 1.15 13.56 -7.49
C VAL A 33 1.23 15.01 -7.07
N ILE A 34 1.87 15.27 -5.93
CA ILE A 34 2.20 16.62 -5.48
C ILE A 34 3.55 16.99 -6.06
N LYS A 35 3.64 18.16 -6.71
CA LYS A 35 4.86 18.64 -7.38
C LYS A 35 5.22 20.00 -6.82
N THR A 36 6.51 20.21 -6.56
CA THR A 36 7.02 21.50 -6.12
C THR A 36 8.40 21.78 -6.71
N VAL A 37 8.92 22.98 -6.47
CA VAL A 37 10.27 23.37 -6.86
C VAL A 37 10.96 24.10 -5.72
N VAL A 38 12.22 23.76 -5.47
CA VAL A 38 13.04 24.35 -4.41
C VAL A 38 14.30 24.91 -5.05
N GLU A 39 14.77 26.07 -4.59
CA GLU A 39 16.06 26.61 -5.05
C GLU A 39 17.19 25.64 -4.66
N ILE A 40 18.14 25.37 -5.55
CA ILE A 40 19.11 24.27 -5.36
C ILE A 40 19.99 24.44 -4.10
N ASP A 41 20.17 25.68 -3.65
CA ASP A 41 20.97 26.03 -2.49
C ASP A 41 20.15 26.03 -1.17
N ASP A 42 18.82 25.82 -1.24
CA ASP A 42 17.95 25.68 -0.07
C ASP A 42 17.90 24.20 0.40
N LEU A 43 19.08 23.72 0.81
CA LEU A 43 19.27 22.35 1.30
C LEU A 43 18.33 21.97 2.46
N PRO A 44 18.04 22.86 3.44
CA PRO A 44 17.11 22.51 4.52
C PRO A 44 15.70 22.19 4.02
N THR A 45 15.17 22.95 3.06
CA THR A 45 13.85 22.66 2.48
C THR A 45 13.86 21.37 1.67
N ILE A 46 14.91 21.12 0.90
CA ILE A 46 15.07 19.87 0.14
C ILE A 46 15.04 18.67 1.10
N ALA A 47 15.87 18.68 2.15
CA ALA A 47 15.96 17.59 3.11
C ALA A 47 14.62 17.31 3.83
N ARG A 48 13.89 18.36 4.21
CA ARG A 48 12.56 18.21 4.84
C ARG A 48 11.53 17.56 3.92
N LEU A 49 11.57 17.88 2.62
CA LEU A 49 10.67 17.27 1.64
C LEU A 49 11.05 15.81 1.35
N GLU A 50 12.34 15.50 1.24
CA GLU A 50 12.82 14.13 1.10
C GLU A 50 12.41 13.27 2.31
N ASN A 51 12.49 13.81 3.53
CA ASN A 51 12.07 13.17 4.78
C ASN A 51 10.55 12.88 4.87
N VAL A 52 9.75 13.33 3.90
CA VAL A 52 8.32 13.00 3.80
C VAL A 52 7.93 12.40 2.44
N GLY A 53 8.92 11.98 1.64
CA GLY A 53 8.75 11.11 0.50
C GLY A 53 8.95 11.78 -0.85
N PHE A 54 9.25 13.09 -0.89
CA PHE A 54 9.49 13.76 -2.16
C PHE A 54 10.78 13.25 -2.83
N GLN A 55 10.64 12.88 -4.09
CA GLN A 55 11.73 12.45 -4.96
C GLN A 55 12.33 13.63 -5.72
N ILE A 56 13.66 13.71 -5.77
CA ILE A 56 14.38 14.73 -6.54
C ILE A 56 14.30 14.41 -8.04
N GLY A 57 13.86 15.40 -8.81
CA GLY A 57 13.82 15.39 -10.26
C GLY A 57 14.88 16.29 -10.90
N ARG A 58 14.65 16.62 -12.18
CA ARG A 58 15.59 17.43 -12.97
C ARG A 58 15.63 18.89 -12.51
N ALA A 59 16.84 19.44 -12.41
CA ALA A 59 17.06 20.86 -12.19
C ALA A 59 16.65 21.73 -13.40
N PHE A 60 16.40 23.02 -13.18
CA PHE A 60 16.25 24.03 -14.23
C PHE A 60 16.67 25.43 -13.76
N SER A 61 16.90 26.33 -14.71
CA SER A 61 17.19 27.73 -14.43
C SER A 61 15.96 28.61 -14.68
N LYS A 62 15.75 29.61 -13.82
CA LYS A 62 14.78 30.68 -14.03
C LYS A 62 15.43 32.01 -13.66
N GLY A 63 15.79 32.79 -14.68
CA GLY A 63 16.64 33.96 -14.51
C GLY A 63 18.03 33.56 -14.00
N LYS A 64 18.52 34.25 -12.96
CA LYS A 64 19.83 33.98 -12.33
C LYS A 64 19.80 32.83 -11.31
N LYS A 65 18.63 32.23 -11.07
CA LYS A 65 18.43 31.21 -10.03
C LYS A 65 18.30 29.82 -10.65
N ARG A 66 18.70 28.81 -9.87
CA ARG A 66 18.61 27.39 -10.23
C ARG A 66 17.74 26.67 -9.22
N TYR A 67 16.83 25.83 -9.73
CA TYR A 67 15.81 25.14 -8.96
C TYR A 67 15.87 23.64 -9.22
N LEU A 68 15.54 22.85 -8.21
CA LEU A 68 15.25 21.42 -8.30
C LEU A 68 13.74 21.22 -8.39
N ARG A 69 13.31 20.26 -9.20
CA ARG A 69 11.93 19.76 -9.18
C ARG A 69 11.85 18.66 -8.15
N LEU A 70 10.79 18.64 -7.36
CA LEU A 70 10.48 17.55 -6.46
C LEU A 70 9.06 17.07 -6.72
N SER A 71 8.81 15.79 -6.53
CA SER A 71 7.48 15.21 -6.59
C SER A 71 7.30 14.12 -5.57
N CYS A 72 6.11 14.01 -4.99
CA CYS A 72 5.72 12.91 -4.12
C CYS A 72 4.39 12.36 -4.65
N ASP A 73 4.36 11.07 -4.93
CA ASP A 73 3.12 10.33 -5.15
C ASP A 73 2.79 9.42 -3.96
N ARG A 74 1.62 8.78 -4.01
CA ARG A 74 1.16 7.87 -2.97
C ARG A 74 2.15 6.74 -2.67
N TYR A 75 2.82 6.21 -3.69
CA TYR A 75 3.78 5.11 -3.54
C TYR A 75 5.11 5.58 -2.97
N ASP A 76 5.56 6.78 -3.34
CA ASP A 76 6.75 7.40 -2.76
C ASP A 76 6.56 7.65 -1.25
N TYR A 77 5.39 8.18 -0.87
CA TYR A 77 5.03 8.37 0.54
C TYR A 77 4.96 7.03 1.28
N VAL A 78 4.24 6.03 0.75
CA VAL A 78 4.14 4.71 1.40
C VAL A 78 5.51 4.05 1.54
N ARG A 79 6.37 4.14 0.52
CA ARG A 79 7.74 3.60 0.59
C ARG A 79 8.49 4.23 1.76
N LEU A 80 8.53 5.56 1.82
CA LEU A 80 9.26 6.24 2.89
C LEU A 80 8.71 5.85 4.26
N MET A 81 7.39 5.88 4.45
CA MET A 81 6.79 5.56 5.75
C MET A 81 7.04 4.10 6.14
N ALA A 82 7.05 3.18 5.18
CA ALA A 82 7.36 1.78 5.41
C ALA A 82 8.84 1.58 5.77
N GLU A 83 9.76 2.20 5.03
CA GLU A 83 11.20 2.15 5.31
C GLU A 83 11.54 2.78 6.66
N ALA A 84 10.90 3.90 7.03
CA ALA A 84 11.03 4.50 8.34
C ALA A 84 10.58 3.55 9.45
N LYS A 85 9.44 2.86 9.27
CA LYS A 85 8.98 1.84 10.22
C LYS A 85 9.87 0.60 10.26
N MET A 86 10.43 0.20 9.14
CA MET A 86 11.41 -0.88 9.11
C MET A 86 12.68 -0.47 9.87
N ALA A 87 13.18 0.75 9.71
CA ALA A 87 14.36 1.25 10.41
C ALA A 87 14.21 1.26 11.95
N GLU A 88 12.99 1.42 12.47
CA GLU A 88 12.71 1.34 13.91
C GLU A 88 12.96 -0.09 14.48
N HIS A 89 12.99 -1.12 13.65
CA HIS A 89 12.89 -2.52 14.09
C HIS A 89 13.85 -3.49 13.42
N LEU A 90 14.34 -3.19 12.23
CA LEU A 90 15.14 -4.07 11.36
C LEU A 90 16.40 -3.33 10.87
N ASP A 91 17.43 -4.10 10.52
CA ASP A 91 18.62 -3.57 9.85
C ASP A 91 18.35 -3.41 8.35
N LEU A 92 18.31 -2.17 7.86
CA LEU A 92 18.07 -1.86 6.45
C LEU A 92 19.25 -2.23 5.52
N ASN A 93 20.42 -2.56 6.07
CA ASN A 93 21.49 -3.15 5.27
C ASN A 93 21.21 -4.62 4.94
N GLU A 94 20.32 -5.26 5.71
CA GLU A 94 19.90 -6.64 5.47
C GLU A 94 18.52 -6.74 4.87
N TRP A 95 17.60 -5.85 5.26
CA TRP A 95 16.19 -5.89 4.85
C TRP A 95 15.83 -4.74 3.91
N SER A 96 15.10 -5.04 2.84
CA SER A 96 14.59 -4.05 1.89
C SER A 96 13.06 -3.96 1.89
N PHE A 97 12.54 -2.81 1.47
CA PHE A 97 11.12 -2.62 1.20
C PHE A 97 10.82 -2.68 -0.30
N GLY A 98 9.69 -3.27 -0.66
CA GLY A 98 9.24 -3.36 -2.05
C GLY A 98 7.73 -3.30 -2.24
N PHE A 99 7.32 -3.13 -3.50
CA PHE A 99 5.93 -3.30 -3.91
C PHE A 99 5.80 -4.48 -4.86
N ASP A 100 4.75 -5.29 -4.68
CA ASP A 100 4.44 -6.40 -5.57
C ASP A 100 3.03 -6.28 -6.18
N SER A 101 2.70 -7.16 -7.12
CA SER A 101 1.38 -7.21 -7.78
C SER A 101 0.50 -8.34 -7.26
N ALA A 102 0.66 -8.73 -5.99
CA ALA A 102 -0.11 -9.82 -5.41
C ALA A 102 -1.58 -9.44 -5.27
N LYS A 103 -2.47 -10.30 -5.77
CA LYS A 103 -3.90 -9.99 -5.82
C LYS A 103 -4.75 -10.77 -4.81
N ARG A 104 -4.10 -11.41 -3.85
CA ARG A 104 -4.71 -12.30 -2.84
C ARG A 104 -4.06 -12.22 -1.46
N ARG A 105 -3.04 -11.37 -1.30
CA ARG A 105 -2.38 -11.08 -0.03
C ARG A 105 -2.06 -9.59 0.01
N ALA A 106 -2.12 -9.01 1.20
CA ALA A 106 -1.86 -7.60 1.43
C ALA A 106 -0.35 -7.30 1.47
N GLY A 107 0.41 -8.12 2.19
CA GLY A 107 1.87 -8.03 2.31
C GLY A 107 2.57 -9.39 2.17
N LEU A 108 3.90 -9.38 2.29
CA LEU A 108 4.75 -10.56 2.41
C LEU A 108 6.08 -10.22 3.10
N CYS A 109 6.44 -11.03 4.09
CA CYS A 109 7.80 -11.16 4.59
C CYS A 109 8.55 -12.28 3.82
N ASN A 110 9.47 -11.89 2.94
CA ASN A 110 10.32 -12.81 2.20
C ASN A 110 11.65 -13.03 2.93
N TYR A 111 11.76 -14.15 3.64
CA TYR A 111 12.98 -14.52 4.38
C TYR A 111 14.20 -14.87 3.51
N THR A 112 13.99 -15.19 2.23
CA THR A 112 15.09 -15.58 1.33
C THR A 112 15.84 -14.34 0.85
N ASP A 113 15.07 -13.38 0.32
CA ASP A 113 15.61 -12.14 -0.23
C ASP A 113 15.72 -11.04 0.84
N LYS A 114 15.27 -11.34 2.08
CA LYS A 114 15.10 -10.38 3.19
C LYS A 114 14.34 -9.13 2.73
N GLU A 115 13.20 -9.35 2.09
CA GLU A 115 12.35 -8.26 1.60
C GLU A 115 11.02 -8.25 2.34
N ILE A 116 10.55 -7.07 2.73
CA ILE A 116 9.16 -6.83 3.11
C ILE A 116 8.48 -6.15 1.93
N SER A 117 7.43 -6.77 1.40
CA SER A 117 6.67 -6.20 0.30
C SER A 117 5.19 -5.99 0.64
N VAL A 118 4.60 -4.94 0.05
CA VAL A 118 3.16 -4.68 0.09
C VAL A 118 2.59 -4.73 -1.32
N SER A 119 1.39 -5.28 -1.46
CA SER A 119 0.69 -5.31 -2.75
C SER A 119 0.30 -3.90 -3.19
N ARG A 120 0.59 -3.55 -4.44
CA ARG A 120 0.10 -2.30 -5.05
C ARG A 120 -1.42 -2.18 -4.98
N HIS A 121 -2.13 -3.29 -5.17
CA HIS A 121 -3.58 -3.31 -5.06
C HIS A 121 -4.08 -3.05 -3.63
N MET A 122 -3.33 -3.48 -2.61
CA MET A 122 -3.62 -3.15 -1.21
C MET A 122 -3.48 -1.64 -0.99
N VAL A 123 -2.35 -1.06 -1.44
CA VAL A 123 -2.07 0.38 -1.34
C VAL A 123 -3.12 1.20 -2.07
N ASP A 124 -3.65 0.72 -3.19
CA ASP A 124 -4.61 1.49 -3.97
C ASP A 124 -6.01 1.58 -3.33
N ILE A 125 -6.43 0.55 -2.58
CA ILE A 125 -7.81 0.43 -2.07
C ILE A 125 -7.95 0.79 -0.59
N HIS A 126 -6.87 0.70 0.19
CA HIS A 126 -6.87 1.00 1.63
C HIS A 126 -6.30 2.38 1.91
N ASN A 127 -6.51 2.91 3.11
CA ASN A 127 -5.90 4.18 3.53
C ASN A 127 -4.42 4.00 3.97
N MET A 128 -3.73 5.11 4.24
CA MET A 128 -2.31 5.11 4.65
C MET A 128 -2.06 4.34 5.95
N ASP A 129 -2.93 4.51 6.93
CA ASP A 129 -2.81 3.88 8.25
C ASP A 129 -2.99 2.35 8.15
N GLU A 130 -4.00 1.89 7.40
CA GLU A 130 -4.21 0.47 7.08
C GLU A 130 -3.02 -0.13 6.32
N THR A 131 -2.46 0.62 5.36
CA THR A 131 -1.26 0.21 4.63
C THR A 131 -0.07 0.01 5.58
N LEU A 132 0.12 0.90 6.55
CA LEU A 132 1.17 0.76 7.56
C LEU A 132 0.92 -0.40 8.53
N GLN A 133 -0.33 -0.75 8.83
CA GLN A 133 -0.63 -1.94 9.62
C GLN A 133 -0.20 -3.24 8.90
N VAL A 134 -0.30 -3.29 7.58
CA VAL A 134 0.27 -4.40 6.79
C VAL A 134 1.79 -4.42 6.89
N VAL A 135 2.46 -3.27 6.80
CA VAL A 135 3.91 -3.19 6.97
C VAL A 135 4.33 -3.71 8.35
N LEU A 136 3.65 -3.27 9.42
CA LEU A 136 3.90 -3.76 10.79
C LEU A 136 3.65 -5.26 10.93
N HIS A 137 2.63 -5.80 10.26
CA HIS A 137 2.36 -7.24 10.22
C HIS A 137 3.57 -8.02 9.66
N GLU A 138 4.14 -7.56 8.55
CA GLU A 138 5.28 -8.20 7.92
C GLU A 138 6.59 -7.99 8.69
N ILE A 139 6.81 -6.81 9.30
CA ILE A 139 7.93 -6.58 10.22
C ILE A 139 7.85 -7.55 11.41
N ALA A 140 6.65 -7.77 11.96
CA ALA A 140 6.46 -8.72 13.05
C ALA A 140 6.83 -10.16 12.65
N HIS A 141 6.61 -10.56 11.39
CA HIS A 141 7.08 -11.84 10.87
C HIS A 141 8.60 -11.92 10.80
N ALA A 142 9.26 -10.85 10.35
CA ALA A 142 10.72 -10.76 10.32
C ALA A 142 11.31 -10.93 11.73
N LEU A 143 10.73 -10.24 12.73
CA LEU A 143 11.16 -10.28 14.13
C LEU A 143 10.83 -11.61 14.85
N ALA A 144 9.64 -12.15 14.66
CA ALA A 144 9.21 -13.38 15.34
C ALA A 144 9.88 -14.64 14.77
N GLY A 145 10.31 -14.56 13.50
CA GLY A 145 10.97 -15.62 12.74
C GLY A 145 9.98 -16.52 12.01
N LYS A 146 10.42 -17.09 10.87
CA LYS A 146 9.62 -17.89 9.92
C LYS A 146 8.75 -18.97 10.55
N ASN A 147 9.26 -19.68 11.55
CA ASN A 147 8.56 -20.80 12.18
C ASN A 147 7.47 -20.36 13.17
N ALA A 148 7.37 -19.06 13.48
CA ALA A 148 6.38 -18.55 14.42
C ALA A 148 4.96 -18.53 13.80
N GLY A 149 4.84 -18.29 12.49
CA GLY A 149 3.54 -18.02 11.85
C GLY A 149 2.72 -16.98 12.64
N HIS A 150 1.39 -17.07 12.61
CA HIS A 150 0.50 -16.23 13.42
C HIS A 150 0.24 -16.80 14.84
N THR A 151 1.29 -17.26 15.53
CA THR A 151 1.16 -17.76 16.91
C THR A 151 1.09 -16.64 17.96
N LYS A 152 0.83 -16.98 19.23
CA LYS A 152 0.91 -16.04 20.36
C LYS A 152 2.26 -15.30 20.44
N LYS A 153 3.36 -15.94 20.02
CA LYS A 153 4.69 -15.32 19.95
C LYS A 153 4.68 -14.16 18.96
N TRP A 154 4.22 -14.41 17.73
CA TRP A 154 4.10 -13.37 16.70
C TRP A 154 3.16 -12.26 17.14
N LEU A 155 1.98 -12.58 17.68
CA LEU A 155 1.02 -11.57 18.10
C LEU A 155 1.59 -10.66 19.21
N LYS A 156 2.37 -11.22 20.13
CA LYS A 156 3.07 -10.44 21.16
C LYS A 156 4.07 -9.46 20.54
N VAL A 157 4.86 -9.91 19.57
CA VAL A 157 5.83 -9.08 18.84
C VAL A 157 5.10 -7.99 18.05
N ALA A 158 4.10 -8.36 17.27
CA ALA A 158 3.32 -7.44 16.45
C ALA A 158 2.70 -6.33 17.30
N LYS A 159 2.05 -6.66 18.41
CA LYS A 159 1.48 -5.65 19.32
C LYS A 159 2.55 -4.75 19.94
N SER A 160 3.74 -5.26 20.21
CA SER A 160 4.83 -4.45 20.80
C SER A 160 5.38 -3.39 19.84
N ILE A 161 5.18 -3.55 18.54
CA ILE A 161 5.58 -2.58 17.51
C ILE A 161 4.39 -1.75 16.98
N GLY A 162 3.25 -1.78 17.68
CA GLY A 162 2.08 -0.97 17.35
C GLY A 162 1.08 -1.58 16.36
N TYR A 163 1.23 -2.86 15.98
CA TYR A 163 0.21 -3.55 15.19
C TYR A 163 -1.07 -3.77 16.01
N ARG A 164 -2.20 -3.40 15.44
CA ARG A 164 -3.51 -3.37 16.11
C ARG A 164 -4.32 -4.65 15.98
N ASN A 165 -3.73 -5.71 15.41
CA ASN A 165 -4.40 -7.00 15.18
C ASN A 165 -5.61 -6.89 14.22
N GLU A 166 -5.42 -6.10 13.17
CA GLU A 166 -6.37 -5.95 12.07
C GLU A 166 -6.16 -7.05 11.04
N GLU A 167 -7.24 -7.72 10.64
CA GLU A 167 -7.19 -8.80 9.66
C GLU A 167 -7.36 -8.25 8.25
N PHE A 168 -6.27 -8.24 7.46
CA PHE A 168 -6.31 -7.87 6.05
C PHE A 168 -6.41 -9.12 5.18
N THR A 169 -7.57 -9.35 4.61
CA THR A 169 -7.77 -10.49 3.70
C THR A 169 -7.60 -10.07 2.25
N GLY A 170 -7.11 -11.00 1.42
CA GLY A 170 -7.09 -10.77 -0.03
C GLY A 170 -8.47 -10.69 -0.69
N ASN A 171 -9.56 -10.78 0.08
CA ASN A 171 -10.92 -10.75 -0.46
C ASN A 171 -11.27 -9.37 -0.99
N GLU A 172 -10.99 -8.28 -0.27
CA GLU A 172 -11.27 -6.92 -0.74
C GLU A 172 -10.46 -6.59 -2.00
N ILE A 173 -9.17 -6.96 -2.01
CA ILE A 173 -8.33 -6.88 -3.21
C ILE A 173 -8.98 -7.65 -4.37
N ALA A 174 -9.50 -8.86 -4.13
CA ALA A 174 -10.16 -9.64 -5.17
C ALA A 174 -11.52 -9.06 -5.59
N VAL A 175 -12.29 -8.49 -4.66
CA VAL A 175 -13.56 -7.81 -4.91
C VAL A 175 -13.35 -6.63 -5.84
N GLU A 176 -12.30 -5.85 -5.64
CA GLU A 176 -12.02 -4.65 -6.43
C GLU A 176 -11.31 -4.98 -7.75
N THR A 177 -10.38 -5.93 -7.76
CA THR A 177 -9.46 -6.09 -8.90
C THR A 177 -9.71 -7.30 -9.79
N ALA A 178 -10.58 -8.24 -9.39
CA ALA A 178 -10.83 -9.44 -10.20
C ALA A 178 -11.61 -9.12 -11.48
N THR A 179 -11.11 -9.58 -12.63
CA THR A 179 -11.74 -9.35 -13.94
C THR A 179 -12.98 -10.22 -14.18
N TRP A 180 -13.11 -11.34 -13.47
CA TRP A 180 -14.26 -12.24 -13.56
C TRP A 180 -14.98 -12.35 -12.23
N ILE A 181 -16.27 -12.04 -12.26
CA ILE A 181 -17.15 -12.08 -11.09
C ILE A 181 -18.13 -13.24 -11.30
N GLY A 182 -18.14 -14.16 -10.33
CA GLY A 182 -19.00 -15.32 -10.28
C GLY A 182 -20.08 -15.16 -9.22
N ALA A 183 -21.33 -15.48 -9.53
CA ALA A 183 -22.42 -15.54 -8.56
C ALA A 183 -23.07 -16.93 -8.58
N CYS A 184 -23.31 -17.51 -7.40
CA CYS A 184 -24.11 -18.73 -7.27
C CYS A 184 -25.60 -18.41 -7.07
N PRO A 185 -26.52 -19.38 -7.23
CA PRO A 185 -27.97 -19.14 -7.06
C PRO A 185 -28.38 -18.63 -5.68
N ASN A 186 -27.56 -18.89 -4.64
CA ASN A 186 -27.78 -18.40 -3.28
C ASN A 186 -27.15 -17.02 -3.00
N GLY A 187 -26.61 -16.34 -4.02
CA GLY A 187 -26.09 -14.98 -3.89
C GLY A 187 -24.62 -14.84 -3.47
N HIS A 188 -23.92 -15.94 -3.14
CA HIS A 188 -22.47 -15.84 -2.85
C HIS A 188 -21.66 -15.43 -4.08
N ARG A 189 -20.73 -14.50 -3.86
CA ARG A 189 -19.82 -13.99 -4.88
C ARG A 189 -18.48 -14.70 -4.86
N HIS A 190 -17.90 -14.83 -6.03
CA HIS A 190 -16.61 -15.44 -6.26
C HIS A 190 -15.80 -14.59 -7.24
N TYR A 191 -14.52 -14.43 -6.96
CA TYR A 191 -13.67 -13.51 -7.73
C TYR A 191 -12.51 -14.28 -8.37
N ARG A 192 -12.31 -14.08 -9.68
CA ARG A 192 -11.20 -14.70 -10.43
C ARG A 192 -10.58 -13.71 -11.42
N TYR A 193 -9.28 -13.88 -11.64
CA TYR A 193 -8.50 -13.07 -12.59
C TYR A 193 -8.50 -13.64 -14.01
N ARG A 194 -9.04 -14.84 -14.19
CA ARG A 194 -9.15 -15.52 -15.48
C ARG A 194 -10.49 -16.22 -15.55
N ARG A 195 -11.06 -16.27 -16.75
CA ARG A 195 -12.28 -17.04 -17.01
C ARG A 195 -12.04 -18.51 -16.62
N PRO A 196 -12.89 -19.10 -15.75
CA PRO A 196 -12.82 -20.53 -15.52
C PRO A 196 -13.04 -21.30 -16.82
N THR A 197 -12.21 -22.32 -17.06
CA THR A 197 -12.37 -23.24 -18.20
C THR A 197 -13.27 -24.42 -17.87
N ARG A 198 -13.54 -24.67 -16.58
CA ARG A 198 -14.42 -25.73 -16.09
C ARG A 198 -15.61 -25.12 -15.36
N MET A 199 -16.72 -25.87 -15.33
CA MET A 199 -17.85 -25.54 -14.46
C MET A 199 -17.41 -25.64 -13.01
N LEU A 200 -17.71 -24.61 -12.23
CA LEU A 200 -17.41 -24.55 -10.80
C LEU A 200 -18.72 -24.36 -10.04
N SER A 201 -18.85 -25.00 -8.89
CA SER A 201 -19.96 -24.80 -7.95
C SER A 201 -19.49 -24.12 -6.68
N CYS A 202 -20.40 -23.43 -6.01
CA CYS A 202 -20.13 -22.71 -4.77
C CYS A 202 -19.79 -23.67 -3.63
N SER A 203 -18.55 -23.61 -3.15
CA SER A 203 -18.08 -24.39 -2.00
C SER A 203 -18.64 -23.91 -0.66
N ILE A 204 -19.19 -22.69 -0.61
CA ILE A 204 -19.89 -22.16 0.57
C ILE A 204 -21.26 -22.81 0.70
N CYS A 205 -21.95 -23.08 -0.42
CA CYS A 205 -23.27 -23.71 -0.39
C CYS A 205 -23.24 -25.21 -0.09
N ALA A 206 -22.20 -25.93 -0.53
CA ALA A 206 -22.00 -27.33 -0.21
C ALA A 206 -20.54 -27.73 -0.38
N PRO A 207 -20.02 -28.66 0.45
CA PRO A 207 -18.73 -29.29 0.17
C PRO A 207 -18.83 -30.11 -1.12
N GLY A 208 -17.87 -29.93 -2.03
CA GLY A 208 -17.80 -30.66 -3.30
C GLY A 208 -18.56 -30.04 -4.46
N PHE A 209 -18.52 -30.71 -5.62
CA PHE A 209 -19.19 -30.23 -6.83
C PHE A 209 -20.70 -30.50 -6.78
N SER A 210 -21.52 -29.48 -7.02
CA SER A 210 -22.97 -29.60 -7.11
C SER A 210 -23.52 -28.75 -8.24
N ALA A 211 -24.22 -29.39 -9.19
CA ALA A 211 -24.88 -28.72 -10.30
C ALA A 211 -25.93 -27.68 -9.83
N ARG A 212 -26.52 -27.88 -8.64
CA ARG A 212 -27.48 -26.93 -8.05
C ARG A 212 -26.84 -25.61 -7.62
N ASN A 213 -25.52 -25.61 -7.38
CA ASN A 213 -24.76 -24.48 -6.87
C ASN A 213 -23.80 -23.90 -7.92
N LEU A 214 -24.08 -24.11 -9.22
CA LEU A 214 -23.21 -23.64 -10.31
C LEU A 214 -23.00 -22.14 -10.27
N ILE A 215 -21.74 -21.72 -10.33
CA ILE A 215 -21.35 -20.32 -10.35
C ILE A 215 -21.47 -19.81 -11.78
N ARG A 216 -22.27 -18.76 -11.97
CA ARG A 216 -22.39 -18.03 -13.23
C ARG A 216 -21.35 -16.92 -13.26
N TRP A 217 -20.46 -16.96 -14.25
CA TRP A 217 -19.34 -16.03 -14.38
C TRP A 217 -19.62 -14.98 -15.45
N ARG A 218 -19.26 -13.73 -15.16
CA ARG A 218 -19.30 -12.60 -16.09
C ARG A 218 -17.99 -11.83 -16.04
N HIS A 219 -17.62 -11.20 -17.15
CA HIS A 219 -16.51 -10.24 -17.12
C HIS A 219 -16.97 -8.99 -16.37
N ARG A 220 -16.09 -8.36 -15.57
CA ARG A 220 -16.44 -7.20 -14.72
C ARG A 220 -17.13 -6.08 -15.52
N ASP A 221 -16.70 -5.83 -16.75
CA ASP A 221 -17.28 -4.80 -17.63
C ASP A 221 -18.74 -5.11 -18.04
N GLU A 222 -19.19 -6.34 -17.87
CA GLU A 222 -20.55 -6.82 -18.19
C GLU A 222 -21.45 -6.87 -16.93
N VAL A 223 -20.91 -6.49 -15.77
CA VAL A 223 -21.58 -6.55 -14.48
C VAL A 223 -22.26 -5.21 -14.20
N LEU A 224 -23.58 -5.22 -14.00
CA LEU A 224 -24.34 -4.01 -13.62
C LEU A 224 -24.00 -3.60 -12.16
N PRO A 225 -24.18 -2.32 -11.77
CA PRO A 225 -23.80 -1.81 -10.44
C PRO A 225 -24.41 -2.57 -9.25
N ASN A 226 -25.52 -3.29 -9.47
CA ASN A 226 -26.25 -4.04 -8.45
C ASN A 226 -26.11 -5.57 -8.58
N PHE A 227 -25.19 -6.03 -9.42
CA PHE A 227 -24.82 -7.45 -9.43
C PHE A 227 -23.92 -7.76 -8.26
#